data_AF-A0A444R0L3-F1
#
_entry.id   AF-A0A444R0L3-F1
#
_cell.length_a   1.000
_cell.length_b   1.000
_cell.length_c   1.000
_cell.angle_alpha   90.00
_cell.angle_beta   90.00
_cell.angle_gamma   90.00
#
_symmetry.space_group_name_H-M   'P 1'
#
loop_
_entity.id
_entity.type
_entity.pdbx_description
1 polymer ?
#
loop_
_entity_poly.entity_id
_entity_poly.type
_entity_poly.pdbx_seq_one_letter_code
_entity_poly.pdbx_strand_id
1 'polypeptide(L)'
;VPTAWLLICTLTAGWQKAFSPDAKVGFLAIANKFQAMIDSGNIPSQYTESQLAQLVFNNRLDAGLTIFFMVVVVVLALFSIKTALAALKEPKPTAKETPYEPMPENVEEIVAQAKGAH
;
A
#
# COMPACT_ATOMS: atom_id res chain seq x y z
N VAL A 1 -15.70 5.53 -10.05
CA VAL A 1 -14.99 4.89 -11.19
C VAL A 1 -13.46 4.93 -11.06
N PRO A 2 -12.81 6.05 -10.69
CA PRO A 2 -11.32 6.11 -10.61
C PRO A 2 -10.68 5.04 -9.72
N THR A 3 -11.24 4.79 -8.52
CA THR A 3 -10.72 3.78 -7.58
C THR A 3 -10.75 2.35 -8.14
N ALA A 4 -11.80 1.98 -8.86
CA ALA A 4 -11.90 0.65 -9.45
C ALA A 4 -10.82 0.41 -10.51
N TRP A 5 -10.57 1.42 -11.36
CA TRP A 5 -9.50 1.37 -12.35
C TRP A 5 -8.12 1.28 -11.69
N LEU A 6 -7.88 2.07 -10.64
CA LEU A 6 -6.64 2.02 -9.88
C LEU A 6 -6.39 0.62 -9.29
N LEU A 7 -7.40 0.01 -8.68
CA LEU A 7 -7.31 -1.35 -8.12
C LEU A 7 -6.99 -2.39 -9.20
N ILE A 8 -7.65 -2.33 -10.36
CA ILE A 8 -7.38 -3.25 -11.47
C ILE A 8 -5.92 -3.10 -11.93
N CYS A 9 -5.46 -1.88 -12.16
CA CYS A 9 -4.09 -1.63 -12.61
C CYS A 9 -3.05 -2.09 -11.59
N THR A 10 -3.24 -1.78 -10.30
CA THR A 10 -2.28 -2.17 -9.24
C THR A 10 -2.24 -3.67 -9.01
N LEU A 11 -3.40 -4.34 -8.96
CA LEU A 11 -3.45 -5.79 -8.77
C LEU A 11 -2.88 -6.53 -9.98
N THR A 12 -3.18 -6.07 -11.19
CA THR A 12 -2.64 -6.69 -12.42
C THR A 12 -1.13 -6.50 -12.52
N ALA A 13 -0.63 -5.29 -12.26
CA ALA A 13 0.80 -5.00 -12.26
C ALA A 13 1.53 -5.80 -11.16
N GLY A 14 0.97 -5.86 -9.95
CA GLY A 14 1.51 -6.66 -8.84
C GLY A 14 1.58 -8.15 -9.18
N TRP A 15 0.54 -8.70 -9.80
CA TRP A 15 0.51 -10.08 -10.26
C TRP A 15 1.61 -10.38 -11.28
N GLN A 16 1.75 -9.52 -12.30
CA GLN A 16 2.82 -9.63 -13.29
C GLN A 16 4.20 -9.52 -12.63
N LYS A 17 4.35 -8.62 -11.66
CA LYS A 17 5.63 -8.43 -10.95
C LYS A 17 6.00 -9.62 -10.07
N ALA A 18 5.03 -10.27 -9.43
CA ALA A 18 5.28 -11.42 -8.57
C ALA A 18 5.52 -12.71 -9.38
N PHE A 19 4.70 -12.99 -10.40
CA PHE A 19 4.60 -14.31 -11.03
C PHE A 19 4.94 -14.37 -12.52
N SER A 20 5.29 -13.25 -13.17
CA SER A 20 5.66 -13.30 -14.58
C SER A 20 6.86 -14.23 -14.82
N PRO A 21 6.81 -15.11 -15.85
CA PRO A 21 7.93 -15.96 -16.23
C PRO A 21 9.06 -15.17 -16.90
N ASP A 22 8.79 -13.94 -17.36
CA ASP A 22 9.81 -13.08 -17.95
C ASP A 22 10.68 -12.47 -16.83
N ALA A 23 11.96 -12.82 -16.82
CA ALA A 23 12.96 -12.26 -15.91
C ALA A 23 13.23 -10.75 -16.13
N LYS A 24 12.57 -10.08 -17.08
CA LYS A 24 12.56 -8.61 -17.14
C LYS A 24 11.50 -8.00 -16.22
N VAL A 25 10.47 -8.76 -15.88
CA VAL A 25 9.30 -8.26 -15.16
C VAL A 25 9.15 -8.94 -13.80
N GLY A 26 9.23 -10.27 -13.76
CA GLY A 26 8.93 -11.10 -12.60
C GLY A 26 10.09 -11.23 -11.62
N PHE A 27 9.84 -10.93 -10.35
CA PHE A 27 10.82 -11.10 -9.28
C PHE A 27 11.28 -12.55 -9.11
N LEU A 28 10.33 -13.51 -9.12
CA LEU A 28 10.67 -14.93 -9.00
C LEU A 28 11.47 -15.44 -10.21
N ALA A 29 11.16 -14.98 -11.42
CA ALA A 29 11.91 -15.34 -12.61
C ALA A 29 13.35 -14.80 -12.57
N ILE A 30 13.56 -13.57 -12.09
CA ILE A 30 14.88 -12.99 -11.85
C ILE A 30 15.66 -13.80 -10.81
N ALA A 31 15.03 -14.12 -9.67
CA ALA A 31 15.63 -14.93 -8.63
C ALA A 31 16.07 -16.30 -9.18
N ASN A 32 15.23 -16.97 -9.97
CA ASN A 32 15.55 -18.26 -10.56
C ASN A 32 16.71 -18.17 -11.57
N LYS A 33 16.75 -17.10 -12.37
CA LYS A 33 17.84 -16.86 -13.32
C LYS A 33 19.19 -16.67 -12.59
N PHE A 34 19.23 -15.89 -11.52
CA PHE A 34 20.45 -15.70 -10.74
C PHE A 34 20.86 -16.95 -9.96
N GLN A 35 19.88 -17.70 -9.42
CA GLN A 35 20.15 -18.97 -8.77
C GLN A 35 20.78 -19.97 -9.76
N ALA A 36 20.26 -20.07 -10.98
CA ALA A 36 20.84 -20.94 -12.01
C ALA A 36 22.28 -20.54 -12.40
N MET A 37 22.64 -19.25 -12.33
CA MET A 37 24.03 -18.81 -12.54
C MET A 37 24.95 -19.25 -11.41
N ILE A 38 24.48 -19.19 -10.15
CA ILE A 38 25.21 -19.72 -9.00
C ILE A 38 25.39 -21.24 -9.16
N ASP A 39 24.30 -21.96 -9.43
CA ASP A 39 24.29 -23.42 -9.51
C ASP A 39 25.16 -23.95 -10.67
N SER A 40 25.26 -23.20 -11.78
CA SER A 40 26.12 -23.55 -12.92
C SER A 40 27.59 -23.17 -12.73
N GLY A 41 27.93 -22.37 -11.70
CA GLY A 41 29.28 -21.83 -11.49
C GLY A 41 29.74 -20.83 -12.56
N ASN A 42 28.90 -20.52 -13.56
CA ASN A 42 29.22 -19.55 -14.61
C ASN A 42 28.83 -18.14 -14.16
N ILE A 43 29.55 -17.65 -13.16
CA ILE A 43 29.36 -16.33 -12.59
C ILE A 43 30.09 -15.30 -13.47
N PRO A 44 29.39 -14.31 -14.05
CA PRO A 44 30.03 -13.26 -14.83
C PRO A 44 31.04 -12.51 -13.96
N SER A 45 32.19 -12.12 -14.54
CA SER A 45 33.28 -11.44 -13.80
C SER A 45 32.88 -10.13 -13.13
N GLN A 46 31.73 -9.56 -13.49
CA GLN A 46 31.16 -8.37 -12.87
C GLN A 46 30.45 -8.62 -11.52
N TYR A 47 30.21 -9.89 -11.15
CA TYR A 47 29.49 -10.25 -9.93
C TYR A 47 30.30 -11.25 -9.10
N THR A 48 30.13 -11.19 -7.78
CA THR A 48 30.53 -12.26 -6.87
C THR A 48 29.36 -13.21 -6.60
N GLU A 49 29.66 -14.44 -6.19
CA GLU A 49 28.64 -15.41 -5.76
C GLU A 49 27.76 -14.86 -4.63
N SER A 50 28.38 -14.20 -3.64
CA SER A 50 27.67 -13.59 -2.52
C SER A 50 26.69 -12.49 -2.96
N GLN A 51 27.05 -11.68 -3.97
CA GLN A 51 26.17 -10.66 -4.54
C GLN A 51 24.97 -11.28 -5.26
N LEU A 52 25.20 -12.34 -6.05
CA LEU A 52 24.13 -13.08 -6.71
C LEU A 52 23.17 -13.71 -5.70
N ALA A 53 23.70 -14.34 -4.63
CA ALA A 53 22.88 -14.94 -3.58
C ALA A 53 22.01 -13.89 -2.86
N GLN A 54 22.59 -12.72 -2.54
CA GLN A 54 21.83 -11.59 -1.99
C GLN A 54 20.73 -11.12 -2.95
N LEU A 55 21.03 -11.05 -4.25
CA LEU A 55 20.07 -10.62 -5.26
C LEU A 55 18.91 -11.63 -5.41
N VAL A 56 19.18 -12.93 -5.34
CA VAL A 56 18.16 -13.99 -5.29
C VAL A 56 17.26 -13.80 -4.08
N PHE A 57 17.86 -13.61 -2.90
CA PHE A 57 17.12 -13.43 -1.65
C PHE A 57 16.22 -12.20 -1.70
N ASN A 58 16.75 -11.05 -2.12
CA ASN A 58 15.99 -9.81 -2.24
C ASN A 58 14.80 -9.95 -3.20
N ASN A 59 15.01 -10.56 -4.37
CA ASN A 59 13.91 -10.79 -5.31
C ASN A 59 12.83 -11.73 -4.74
N ARG A 60 13.21 -12.76 -3.96
CA ARG A 60 12.23 -13.63 -3.28
C ARG A 60 11.46 -12.89 -2.20
N LEU A 61 12.14 -12.06 -1.41
CA LEU A 61 11.49 -11.20 -0.42
C LEU A 61 10.54 -10.19 -1.07
N ASP A 62 10.96 -9.52 -2.13
CA ASP A 62 10.15 -8.54 -2.87
C ASP A 62 8.90 -9.21 -3.48
N ALA A 63 9.03 -10.42 -4.01
CA ALA A 63 7.89 -11.21 -4.46
C ALA A 63 6.90 -11.47 -3.31
N GLY A 64 7.40 -11.91 -2.16
CA GLY A 64 6.59 -12.14 -0.96
C GLY A 64 5.88 -10.86 -0.48
N LEU A 65 6.61 -9.75 -0.40
CA LEU A 65 6.07 -8.47 0.04
C LEU A 65 5.03 -7.91 -0.93
N THR A 66 5.25 -8.08 -2.24
CA THR A 66 4.28 -7.68 -3.27
C THR A 66 2.97 -8.44 -3.11
N ILE A 67 3.04 -9.76 -2.94
CA ILE A 67 1.86 -10.60 -2.72
C ILE A 67 1.16 -10.19 -1.41
N PHE A 68 1.92 -9.95 -0.35
CA PHE A 68 1.38 -9.49 0.93
C PHE A 68 0.59 -8.18 0.79
N PHE A 69 1.18 -7.16 0.17
CA PHE A 69 0.47 -5.89 -0.03
C PHE A 69 -0.74 -6.03 -0.95
N MET A 70 -0.70 -6.88 -1.98
CA MET A 70 -1.87 -7.17 -2.79
C MET A 70 -3.01 -7.75 -1.96
N VAL A 71 -2.73 -8.70 -1.06
CA VAL A 71 -3.73 -9.26 -0.14
C VAL A 71 -4.31 -8.16 0.76
N VAL A 72 -3.46 -7.31 1.35
CA VAL A 72 -3.90 -6.19 2.19
C VAL A 72 -4.84 -5.25 1.40
N VAL A 73 -4.50 -4.91 0.16
CA VAL A 73 -5.33 -4.06 -0.70
C VAL A 73 -6.70 -4.69 -0.97
N VAL A 74 -6.74 -5.98 -1.30
CA VAL A 74 -8.01 -6.69 -1.53
C VAL A 74 -8.87 -6.70 -0.27
N VAL A 75 -8.28 -7.00 0.89
CA VAL A 75 -8.99 -6.99 2.18
C VAL A 75 -9.56 -5.60 2.48
N LEU A 76 -8.74 -4.55 2.37
CA LEU A 76 -9.19 -3.17 2.61
C LEU A 76 -10.26 -2.71 1.63
N ALA A 77 -10.18 -3.13 0.36
CA ALA A 77 -11.21 -2.85 -0.63
C ALA A 77 -12.55 -3.48 -0.24
N LEU A 78 -12.56 -4.75 0.20
CA LEU A 78 -13.76 -5.44 0.66
C LEU A 78 -14.38 -4.76 1.89
N PHE A 79 -13.56 -4.41 2.89
CA PHE A 79 -14.03 -3.68 4.07
C PHE A 79 -14.60 -2.31 3.70
N SER A 80 -13.89 -1.53 2.87
CA SER A 80 -14.33 -0.22 2.41
C SER A 80 -15.67 -0.30 1.67
N ILE A 81 -15.84 -1.28 0.78
CA ILE A 81 -17.11 -1.49 0.07
C ILE A 81 -18.23 -1.84 1.04
N LYS A 82 -17.99 -2.76 2.00
CA LYS A 82 -18.99 -3.12 3.01
C LYS A 82 -19.42 -1.90 3.83
N THR A 83 -18.47 -1.10 4.29
CA THR A 83 -18.74 0.11 5.07
C THR A 83 -19.46 1.17 4.24
N ALA A 84 -19.04 1.40 3.00
CA ALA A 84 -19.69 2.36 2.10
C ALA A 84 -21.13 1.96 1.79
N LEU A 85 -21.40 0.68 1.52
CA LEU A 85 -22.75 0.17 1.31
C LEU A 85 -23.62 0.25 2.56
N ALA A 86 -23.04 0.02 3.75
CA ALA A 86 -23.76 0.19 5.01
C ALA A 86 -24.14 1.66 5.25
N ALA A 87 -23.21 2.59 5.02
CA ALA A 87 -23.47 4.02 5.15
C ALA A 87 -24.50 4.53 4.13
N LEU A 88 -24.44 4.07 2.88
CA LEU A 88 -25.43 4.41 1.84
C LEU A 88 -26.85 3.91 2.15
N LYS A 89 -26.99 2.84 2.93
CA LYS A 89 -28.29 2.30 3.35
C LYS A 89 -28.89 3.04 4.54
N GLU A 90 -28.08 3.76 5.32
CA GLU A 90 -28.54 4.52 6.47
C GLU A 90 -29.10 5.87 6.00
N PRO A 91 -30.40 6.16 6.21
CA PRO A 91 -31.01 7.43 5.78
C PRO A 91 -30.63 8.61 6.68
N LYS A 92 -29.91 8.37 7.78
CA LYS A 92 -29.44 9.39 8.72
C LYS A 92 -27.95 9.67 8.53
N PRO A 93 -27.48 10.92 8.73
CA PRO A 93 -26.06 11.21 8.74
C PRO A 93 -25.33 10.29 9.74
N THR A 94 -24.39 9.47 9.26
CA THR A 94 -23.59 8.58 10.11
C THR A 94 -22.41 9.30 10.78
N ALA A 95 -22.30 10.63 10.60
CA ALA A 95 -21.30 11.45 11.25
C ALA A 95 -21.54 11.47 12.77
N LYS A 96 -20.50 11.12 13.54
CA LYS A 96 -20.49 11.21 15.00
C LYS A 96 -19.69 12.44 15.39
N GLU A 97 -20.30 13.61 15.18
CA GLU A 97 -19.73 14.89 15.61
C GLU A 97 -19.83 15.02 17.13
N THR A 98 -18.97 15.86 17.73
CA THR A 98 -19.17 16.30 19.11
C THR A 98 -20.49 17.08 19.22
N PRO A 99 -21.20 17.00 20.36
CA PRO A 99 -22.35 17.86 20.60
C PRO A 99 -21.98 19.31 20.31
N TYR A 100 -22.90 20.04 19.67
CA TYR A 100 -22.71 21.48 19.44
C TYR A 100 -22.49 22.17 20.79
N GLU A 101 -21.31 22.75 20.98
CA GLU A 101 -21.08 23.69 22.07
C GLU A 101 -21.38 25.10 21.55
N PRO A 102 -22.41 25.78 22.09
CA PRO A 102 -22.66 27.17 21.73
C PRO A 102 -21.47 28.03 22.12
N MET A 103 -21.14 29.00 21.27
CA MET A 103 -20.22 30.05 21.65
C MET A 103 -20.74 30.72 22.93
N PRO A 104 -19.90 30.89 23.97
CA PRO A 104 -20.33 31.48 25.23
C PRO A 104 -20.73 32.95 25.01
N GLU A 105 -21.74 33.44 25.73
CA GLU A 105 -22.28 34.80 25.49
C GLU A 105 -21.21 35.91 25.63
N ASN A 106 -20.12 35.64 26.35
CA ASN A 106 -19.01 36.55 26.58
C ASN A 106 -17.82 36.36 25.61
N VAL A 107 -18.02 35.78 24.41
CA VAL A 107 -16.93 35.62 23.41
C VAL A 107 -16.20 36.93 23.16
N GLU A 108 -16.92 38.04 23.01
CA GLU A 108 -16.31 39.34 22.74
C GLU A 108 -15.42 39.81 23.90
N GLU A 109 -15.83 39.55 25.15
CA GLU A 109 -15.04 39.88 26.35
C GLU A 109 -13.80 38.99 26.46
N ILE A 110 -13.94 37.68 26.20
CA ILE A 110 -12.81 36.73 26.21
C ILE A 110 -11.78 37.12 25.15
N VAL A 111 -12.22 37.47 23.94
CA VAL A 111 -11.35 37.90 22.84
C VAL A 111 -10.71 39.26 23.13
N ALA A 112 -11.45 40.20 23.74
CA ALA A 112 -10.91 41.49 24.15
C ALA A 112 -9.85 41.35 25.26
N GLN A 113 -10.11 40.50 26.27
CA GLN A 113 -9.17 40.21 27.35
C GLN A 113 -7.91 39.51 26.84
N ALA A 114 -8.04 38.58 25.88
CA ALA A 114 -6.90 37.91 25.26
C ALA A 114 -6.04 38.88 24.41
N LYS A 115 -6.65 39.84 23.71
CA LYS A 115 -5.93 40.87 22.94
C LYS A 115 -5.21 41.89 23.81
N GLY A 116 -5.71 42.18 25.01
CA GLY A 116 -5.08 43.09 25.97
C GLY A 116 -3.96 42.46 26.82
N ALA A 117 -3.76 41.14 26.72
CA ALA A 117 -2.72 40.41 27.43
C ALA A 117 -1.38 40.27 26.64
N HIS A 118 -1.30 40.90 25.47
CA HIS A 118 -0.11 41.02 24.63
C HIS A 118 0.33 42.48 24.53
#